data_AF-A0A672YFT6-F1
#
_entry.id   AF-A0A672YFT6-F1
#
_cell.length_a   1.000
_cell.length_b   1.000
_cell.length_c   1.000
_cell.angle_alpha   90.00
_cell.angle_beta   90.00
_cell.angle_gamma   90.00
#
_symmetry.space_group_name_H-M   'P 1'
#
loop_
_entity.id
_entity.type
_entity.pdbx_description
1 polymer ?
#
loop_
_entity_poly.entity_id
_entity_poly.type
_entity_poly.pdbx_seq_one_letter_code
_entity_poly.pdbx_strand_id
1 'polypeptide(L)'
;IKYQPFIHVFFYYLTDADALRVLTQTPAVHTVSAGQEVVLKCNVQTDSGYIYWYKQVPGEAPQYVLKFYHSHSSPTYGTGFSSDRFNSKTTSNIDYQFIIKLSGGFCTSVYTN
;
A
#
# COMPACT_ATOMS: atom_id res chain seq x y z
N ILE A 1 3.96 -12.48 -28.62
CA ILE A 1 4.65 -13.27 -27.55
C ILE A 1 4.11 -12.77 -26.23
N LYS A 2 3.20 -13.53 -25.59
CA LYS A 2 2.56 -13.16 -24.33
C LYS A 2 3.47 -13.58 -23.18
N TYR A 3 3.96 -12.63 -22.39
CA TYR A 3 4.53 -12.92 -21.08
C TYR A 3 3.46 -12.67 -20.01
N GLN A 4 2.87 -13.75 -19.51
CA GLN A 4 2.10 -13.77 -18.27
C GLN A 4 2.97 -14.47 -17.23
N PRO A 5 3.59 -13.77 -16.26
CA PRO A 5 4.27 -14.45 -15.18
C PRO A 5 3.20 -14.95 -14.20
N PHE A 6 2.92 -16.25 -14.28
CA PHE A 6 2.31 -16.99 -13.18
C PHE A 6 3.26 -16.92 -11.98
N ILE A 7 3.04 -15.95 -11.09
CA ILE A 7 3.75 -15.91 -9.80
C ILE A 7 3.27 -17.12 -9.00
N HIS A 8 4.19 -18.06 -8.79
CA HIS A 8 3.99 -19.25 -7.99
C HIS A 8 3.73 -18.85 -6.53
N VAL A 9 2.50 -19.05 -6.07
CA VAL A 9 2.12 -18.92 -4.66
C VAL A 9 2.77 -20.10 -3.92
N PHE A 10 3.80 -19.83 -3.11
CA PHE A 10 4.34 -20.81 -2.18
C PHE A 10 3.31 -21.05 -1.06
N PHE A 11 2.67 -22.21 -1.06
CA PHE A 11 1.84 -22.68 0.03
C PHE A 11 2.73 -23.13 1.20
N TYR A 12 2.87 -22.28 2.22
CA TYR A 12 3.26 -22.73 3.55
C TYR A 12 1.99 -23.08 4.33
N TYR A 13 1.68 -24.37 4.43
CA TYR A 13 0.68 -24.88 5.36
C TYR A 13 1.23 -24.76 6.79
N LEU A 14 0.85 -23.70 7.49
CA LEU A 14 0.93 -23.64 8.94
C LEU A 14 -0.50 -23.53 9.47
N THR A 15 -0.94 -24.57 10.17
CA THR A 15 -2.21 -24.60 10.88
C THR A 15 -2.07 -23.75 12.14
N ASP A 16 -2.52 -22.50 12.08
CA ASP A 16 -3.10 -21.81 13.23
C ASP A 16 -4.00 -20.69 12.69
N ALA A 17 -5.18 -20.54 13.30
CA ALA A 17 -6.23 -19.64 12.82
C ALA A 17 -5.89 -18.18 13.09
N ASP A 18 -4.91 -17.63 12.38
CA ASP A 18 -4.79 -16.19 12.19
C ASP A 18 -5.44 -15.86 10.85
N ALA A 19 -6.50 -15.06 10.87
CA ALA A 19 -7.18 -14.65 9.67
C ALA A 19 -6.18 -13.89 8.78
N LEU A 20 -5.62 -14.59 7.79
CA LEU A 20 -4.77 -14.00 6.77
C LEU A 20 -5.57 -12.85 6.14
N ARG A 21 -5.26 -11.60 6.51
CA ARG A 21 -5.80 -10.41 5.84
C ARG A 21 -5.20 -10.37 4.44
N VAL A 22 -5.79 -11.12 3.53
CA VAL A 22 -5.45 -11.06 2.11
C VAL A 22 -5.95 -9.71 1.59
N LEU A 23 -5.03 -8.79 1.34
CA LEU A 23 -5.34 -7.52 0.70
C LEU A 23 -5.60 -7.76 -0.79
N THR A 24 -6.87 -7.95 -1.17
CA THR A 24 -7.26 -8.02 -2.58
C THR A 24 -7.32 -6.63 -3.18
N GLN A 25 -6.25 -6.21 -3.85
CA GLN A 25 -6.24 -4.99 -4.66
C GLN A 25 -6.72 -5.33 -6.07
N THR A 26 -7.79 -4.68 -6.53
CA THR A 26 -8.32 -4.86 -7.89
C THR A 26 -8.30 -3.51 -8.62
N PRO A 27 -7.51 -3.37 -9.71
CA PRO A 27 -6.56 -4.33 -10.26
C PRO A 27 -5.33 -4.54 -9.35
N ALA A 28 -4.75 -5.75 -9.38
CA ALA A 28 -3.52 -6.09 -8.62
C ALA A 28 -2.30 -5.28 -9.07
N VAL A 29 -2.37 -4.66 -10.25
CA VAL A 29 -1.36 -3.79 -10.82
C VAL A 29 -2.04 -2.55 -11.37
N HIS A 30 -1.65 -1.38 -10.87
CA HIS A 30 -1.99 -0.11 -11.47
C HIS A 30 -0.83 0.35 -12.34
N THR A 31 -1.05 0.40 -13.65
CA THR A 31 -0.13 1.06 -14.60
C THR A 31 -0.63 2.48 -14.83
N VAL A 32 0.25 3.44 -14.64
CA VAL A 32 -0.09 4.85 -14.48
C VAL A 32 1.02 5.67 -15.09
N SER A 33 0.64 6.74 -15.79
CA SER A 33 1.57 7.57 -16.53
C SER A 33 2.32 8.52 -15.58
N ALA A 34 3.52 8.93 -15.99
CA ALA A 34 4.30 9.92 -15.26
C ALA A 34 3.46 11.19 -14.96
N GLY A 35 3.51 11.68 -13.72
CA GLY A 35 2.74 12.85 -13.29
C GLY A 35 1.30 12.55 -12.86
N GLN A 36 0.83 11.31 -12.93
CA GLN A 36 -0.48 10.93 -12.38
C GLN A 36 -0.36 10.50 -10.91
N GLU A 37 -1.47 10.67 -10.17
CA GLU A 37 -1.61 10.17 -8.81
C GLU A 37 -2.32 8.81 -8.81
N VAL A 38 -1.80 7.87 -8.03
CA VAL A 38 -2.51 6.63 -7.67
C VAL A 38 -3.14 6.82 -6.31
N VAL A 39 -4.41 6.46 -6.20
CA VAL A 39 -5.12 6.43 -4.91
C VAL A 39 -5.50 4.98 -4.58
N LEU A 40 -4.85 4.43 -3.57
CA LEU A 40 -5.22 3.15 -2.97
C LEU A 40 -6.19 3.41 -1.82
N LYS A 41 -7.38 2.79 -1.88
CA LYS A 41 -8.39 2.91 -0.83
C LYS A 41 -8.26 1.73 0.14
N CYS A 42 -8.32 2.01 1.42
CA CYS A 42 -8.37 1.02 2.48
C CYS A 42 -9.54 1.33 3.41
N ASN A 43 -10.44 0.37 3.57
CA ASN A 43 -11.46 0.40 4.61
C ASN A 43 -11.04 -0.60 5.69
N VAL A 44 -10.87 -0.12 6.92
CA VAL A 44 -10.63 -0.97 8.08
C VAL A 44 -11.97 -1.31 8.73
N GLN A 45 -12.14 -2.55 9.22
CA GLN A 45 -13.42 -2.99 9.78
C GLN A 45 -13.81 -2.25 11.07
N THR A 46 -12.82 -1.71 11.78
CA THR A 46 -12.97 -1.03 13.07
C THR A 46 -11.87 -0.01 13.22
N ASP A 47 -12.11 1.05 13.98
CA ASP A 47 -11.08 2.04 14.30
C ASP A 47 -9.97 1.39 15.14
N SER A 48 -8.89 1.02 14.46
CA SER A 48 -7.76 0.30 15.05
C SER A 48 -6.62 1.24 15.45
N GLY A 49 -6.86 2.57 15.47
CA GLY A 49 -5.80 3.54 15.72
C GLY A 49 -5.06 3.92 14.44
N TYR A 50 -3.72 3.97 14.51
CA TYR A 50 -2.90 4.34 13.37
C TYR A 50 -3.00 3.32 12.25
N ILE A 51 -3.04 3.84 11.03
CA ILE A 51 -2.80 3.06 9.84
C ILE A 51 -1.34 3.21 9.41
N TYR A 52 -0.75 2.14 8.91
CA TYR A 52 0.61 2.11 8.43
C TYR A 52 0.58 1.85 6.93
N TRP A 53 1.60 2.31 6.20
CA TRP A 53 1.73 2.02 4.78
C TRP A 53 3.14 1.54 4.52
N TYR A 54 3.24 0.43 3.80
CA TYR A 54 4.49 -0.19 3.45
C TYR A 54 4.62 -0.28 1.94
N LYS A 55 5.86 -0.14 1.48
CA LYS A 55 6.27 -0.42 0.10
C LYS A 55 6.97 -1.78 0.09
N GLN A 56 6.51 -2.67 -0.76
CA GLN A 56 7.08 -3.99 -0.97
C GLN A 56 7.69 -4.08 -2.37
N VAL A 57 8.97 -4.43 -2.43
CA VAL A 57 9.68 -4.80 -3.65
C VAL A 57 9.88 -6.32 -3.60
N PRO A 58 9.60 -7.08 -4.68
CA PRO A 58 9.80 -8.53 -4.68
C PRO A 58 11.23 -8.90 -4.29
N GLY A 59 11.38 -9.77 -3.29
CA GLY A 59 12.69 -10.21 -2.78
C GLY A 59 13.31 -9.29 -1.73
N GLU A 60 12.68 -8.17 -1.38
CA GLU A 60 13.13 -7.26 -0.31
C GLU A 60 12.17 -7.27 0.90
N ALA A 61 12.68 -6.86 2.06
CA ALA A 61 11.85 -6.60 3.23
C ALA A 61 10.90 -5.42 3.00
N PRO A 62 9.67 -5.43 3.56
CA PRO A 62 8.77 -4.30 3.50
C PRO A 62 9.41 -3.00 4.04
N GLN A 63 9.30 -1.93 3.27
CA GLN A 63 9.84 -0.61 3.62
C GLN A 63 8.71 0.24 4.19
N TYR A 64 8.87 0.74 5.42
CA TYR A 64 7.90 1.62 6.06
C TYR A 64 7.84 2.99 5.39
N VAL A 65 6.68 3.37 4.86
CA VAL A 65 6.48 4.62 4.12
C VAL A 65 5.96 5.73 5.02
N LEU A 66 4.82 5.51 5.68
CA LEU A 66 4.22 6.48 6.59
C LEU A 66 3.19 5.82 7.52
N LYS A 67 2.82 6.54 8.57
CA LYS A 67 1.65 6.23 9.41
C LYS A 67 0.70 7.43 9.46
N PHE A 68 -0.58 7.15 9.62
CA PHE A 68 -1.60 8.19 9.72
C PHE A 68 -2.69 7.78 10.70
N TYR A 69 -3.14 8.72 11.53
CA TYR A 69 -4.30 8.54 12.40
C TYR A 69 -5.38 9.52 11.95
N HIS A 70 -6.63 9.06 11.89
CA HIS A 70 -7.71 9.83 11.25
C HIS A 70 -7.93 11.22 11.84
N SER A 71 -7.64 11.41 13.13
CA SER A 71 -7.80 12.71 13.81
C SER A 71 -6.59 13.64 13.65
N HIS A 72 -5.51 13.19 12.99
CA HIS A 72 -4.32 14.01 12.76
C HIS A 72 -4.47 14.84 11.48
N SER A 73 -3.81 16.01 11.44
CA SER A 73 -3.80 16.87 10.25
C SER A 73 -2.90 16.35 9.13
N SER A 74 -1.88 15.54 9.45
CA SER A 74 -0.91 15.01 8.49
C SER A 74 -0.31 13.66 8.92
N PRO A 75 0.19 12.86 7.97
CA PRO A 75 0.90 11.63 8.26
C PRO A 75 2.33 11.89 8.77
N THR A 76 2.91 10.89 9.44
CA THR A 76 4.33 10.86 9.79
C THR A 76 5.07 9.89 8.87
N TYR A 77 6.12 10.36 8.23
CA TYR A 77 6.87 9.61 7.21
C TYR A 77 8.00 8.76 7.80
N GLY A 78 8.27 7.64 7.14
CA GLY A 78 9.47 6.85 7.34
C GLY A 78 10.70 7.46 6.66
N THR A 79 11.88 6.98 7.04
CA THR A 79 13.16 7.47 6.49
C THR A 79 13.20 7.33 4.97
N GLY A 80 13.54 8.40 4.27
CA GLY A 80 13.63 8.41 2.80
C GLY A 80 12.30 8.59 2.06
N PHE A 81 11.19 8.76 2.79
CA PHE A 81 9.87 9.03 2.24
C PHE A 81 9.41 10.45 2.62
N SER A 82 8.64 11.09 1.74
CA SER A 82 8.16 12.46 1.94
C SER A 82 6.80 12.71 1.29
N SER A 83 6.19 13.86 1.64
CA SER A 83 4.96 14.39 1.06
C SER A 83 5.04 14.72 -0.43
N ASP A 84 6.24 14.79 -1.00
CA ASP A 84 6.43 15.08 -2.42
C ASP A 84 5.94 13.93 -3.28
N ARG A 85 6.01 12.70 -2.76
CA ARG A 85 5.59 11.49 -3.47
C ARG A 85 4.51 10.68 -2.77
N PHE A 86 4.39 10.76 -1.44
CA PHE A 86 3.47 9.93 -0.68
C PHE A 86 2.60 10.76 0.24
N ASN A 87 1.32 10.44 0.33
CA ASN A 87 0.43 11.08 1.28
C ASN A 87 -0.66 10.11 1.75
N SER A 88 -1.27 10.39 2.89
CA SER A 88 -2.48 9.70 3.32
C SER A 88 -3.56 10.68 3.74
N LYS A 89 -4.80 10.36 3.39
CA LYS A 89 -5.99 11.11 3.78
C LYS A 89 -7.02 10.13 4.34
N THR A 90 -7.97 10.67 5.08
CA THR A 90 -9.09 9.91 5.59
C THR A 90 -10.40 10.62 5.27
N THR A 91 -11.49 9.85 5.08
CA THR A 91 -12.86 10.40 4.96
C THR A 91 -13.73 10.08 6.16
N SER A 92 -13.31 9.13 7.00
CA SER A 92 -13.98 8.73 8.23
C SER A 92 -12.93 8.25 9.24
N ASN A 93 -13.32 7.59 10.33
CA ASN A 93 -12.36 6.91 11.21
C ASN A 93 -11.92 5.53 10.67
N ILE A 94 -12.51 5.06 9.56
CA ILE A 94 -12.25 3.73 9.00
C ILE A 94 -11.88 3.73 7.51
N ASP A 95 -12.08 4.84 6.79
CA ASP A 95 -11.82 4.96 5.35
C ASP A 95 -10.58 5.79 5.06
N TYR A 96 -9.49 5.10 4.75
CA TYR A 96 -8.19 5.69 4.46
C TYR A 96 -7.87 5.64 2.97
N GLN A 97 -7.11 6.63 2.53
CA GLN A 97 -6.59 6.75 1.18
C GLN A 97 -5.07 6.90 1.25
N PHE A 98 -4.35 6.12 0.46
CA PHE A 98 -2.92 6.29 0.23
C PHE A 98 -2.71 6.83 -1.18
N ILE A 99 -2.05 7.98 -1.25
CA ILE A 99 -1.87 8.75 -2.47
C ILE A 99 -0.39 8.70 -2.84
N ILE A 100 -0.11 8.29 -4.07
CA ILE A 100 1.25 8.15 -4.59
C ILE A 100 1.37 9.02 -5.84
N LYS A 101 2.30 9.98 -5.82
CA LYS A 101 2.64 10.81 -6.98
C LYS A 101 3.82 10.19 -7.72
N LEU A 102 3.63 9.88 -9.00
CA LEU A 102 4.65 9.21 -9.79
C LEU A 102 5.59 10.21 -10.45
N SER A 103 6.83 10.22 -10.00
CA SER A 103 7.95 10.84 -10.71
C SER A 103 8.33 9.93 -11.89
N GLY A 104 8.44 10.49 -13.10
CA GLY A 104 8.58 9.73 -14.35
C GLY A 104 9.54 8.54 -14.29
N GLY A 105 9.02 7.37 -14.64
CA GLY A 105 9.70 6.07 -14.62
C GLY A 105 8.73 4.95 -14.24
N PHE A 106 8.81 3.80 -14.92
CA PHE A 106 8.05 2.61 -14.52
C PHE A 106 8.79 1.94 -13.35
N CYS A 107 8.28 2.09 -12.13
CA CYS A 107 8.72 1.31 -10.99
C CYS A 107 7.56 0.42 -10.52
N THR A 108 7.72 -0.89 -10.63
CA THR A 108 6.77 -1.87 -10.09
C THR A 108 7.03 -2.01 -8.60
N SER A 109 6.12 -1.54 -7.76
CA SER A 109 6.16 -1.75 -6.31
C SER A 109 4.76 -2.02 -5.80
N VAL A 110 4.62 -2.99 -4.91
CA VAL A 110 3.36 -3.32 -4.24
C VAL A 110 3.27 -2.46 -2.99
N TYR A 111 2.10 -1.93 -2.68
CA TYR A 111 1.90 -1.13 -1.48
C TYR A 111 0.81 -1.76 -0.62
N THR A 112 1.12 -1.98 0.65
CA THR A 112 0.21 -2.62 1.61
C THR A 112 -0.06 -1.71 2.78
N ASN A 113 -1.20 -1.95 3.43
CA ASN A 113 -1.62 -1.29 4.65
C ASN A 113 -1.15 -2.07 5.88
#